data_AF-A0AAW2P1S6-F1
#
_entry.id   AF-A0AAW2P1S6-F1
#
_cell.length_a   1.000
_cell.length_b   1.000
_cell.length_c   1.000
_cell.angle_alpha   90.00
_cell.angle_beta   90.00
_cell.angle_gamma   90.00
#
_symmetry.space_group_name_H-M   'P 1'
#
loop_
_entity.id
_entity.type
_entity.pdbx_description
1 polymer ?
#
loop_
_entity_poly.entity_id
_entity_poly.type
_entity_poly.pdbx_seq_one_letter_code
_entity_poly.pdbx_strand_id
1 'polypeptide(L)'
;MSEAKTLTSLVFLPLPIISHMVSAVKLAKLLADRDERLSITILIMKLPMEGKISSLTKNPPHSRVNFVKVLPQVQHDSISTDQWMKLPKDFVRPALESQKDLVRDAVAEIMKSSSSSKIAAFVIDMFCTSMMDVANELGIPTYVFLPIGLAAVGLMLHLQSLRDDHNMDLTEYKNSDAEICVSAFTKPVPCCGMAAFSI
;
A
#
# COMPACT_ATOMS: atom_id res chain seq x y z
N MET A 1 28.95 -23.49 -18.92
CA MET A 1 28.33 -23.45 -17.58
C MET A 1 27.67 -22.08 -17.44
N SER A 2 26.34 -22.02 -17.33
CA SER A 2 25.63 -20.77 -17.06
C SER A 2 25.90 -20.37 -15.61
N GLU A 3 26.43 -19.18 -15.35
CA GLU A 3 26.36 -18.60 -14.00
C GLU A 3 24.90 -18.58 -13.55
N ALA A 4 24.65 -19.00 -12.31
CA ALA A 4 23.34 -18.84 -11.71
C ALA A 4 23.08 -17.34 -11.53
N LYS A 5 22.21 -16.77 -12.36
CA LYS A 5 21.86 -15.34 -12.34
C LYS A 5 21.21 -15.02 -10.99
N THR A 6 21.95 -14.38 -10.09
CA THR A 6 21.43 -13.91 -8.78
C THR A 6 20.30 -12.92 -9.03
N LEU A 7 19.11 -13.23 -8.54
CA LEU A 7 17.96 -12.33 -8.67
C LEU A 7 17.98 -11.30 -7.54
N THR A 8 17.51 -10.11 -7.86
CA THR A 8 17.25 -9.03 -6.90
C THR A 8 15.76 -9.04 -6.58
N SER A 9 15.42 -9.20 -5.31
CA SER A 9 14.04 -9.34 -4.86
C SER A 9 13.45 -8.00 -4.41
N LEU A 10 12.24 -7.71 -4.86
CA LEU A 10 11.40 -6.64 -4.35
C LEU A 10 10.25 -7.27 -3.57
N VAL A 11 10.05 -6.83 -2.34
CA VAL A 11 8.86 -7.22 -1.58
C VAL A 11 7.83 -6.11 -1.70
N PHE A 12 6.60 -6.45 -2.05
CA PHE A 12 5.49 -5.53 -2.20
C PHE A 12 4.52 -5.74 -1.04
N LEU A 13 4.04 -4.66 -0.43
CA LEU A 13 3.01 -4.67 0.59
C LEU A 13 1.87 -3.71 0.22
N PRO A 14 0.99 -4.12 -0.71
CA PRO A 14 -0.20 -3.34 -1.03
C PRO A 14 -1.23 -3.36 0.11
N LEU A 15 -2.08 -2.33 0.17
CA LEU A 15 -3.29 -2.40 0.98
C LEU A 15 -4.21 -3.50 0.40
N PRO A 16 -4.83 -4.38 1.22
CA PRO A 16 -5.59 -5.53 0.74
C PRO A 16 -7.00 -5.16 0.25
N ILE A 17 -7.09 -4.10 -0.56
CA ILE A 17 -8.29 -3.64 -1.28
C ILE A 17 -8.08 -3.90 -2.78
N ILE A 18 -9.15 -4.28 -3.50
CA ILE A 18 -9.09 -4.71 -4.90
C ILE A 18 -8.33 -3.72 -5.80
N SER A 19 -8.61 -2.41 -5.72
CA SER A 19 -7.97 -1.38 -6.55
C SER A 19 -6.46 -1.27 -6.31
N HIS A 20 -6.05 -1.31 -5.05
CA HIS A 20 -4.64 -1.30 -4.63
C HIS A 20 -3.91 -2.57 -5.10
N MET A 21 -4.52 -3.73 -4.86
CA MET A 21 -4.00 -5.03 -5.28
C MET A 21 -3.81 -5.14 -6.79
N VAL A 22 -4.83 -4.76 -7.59
CA VAL A 22 -4.75 -4.80 -9.06
C VAL A 22 -3.61 -3.91 -9.56
N SER A 23 -3.45 -2.72 -8.98
CA SER A 23 -2.40 -1.78 -9.37
C SER A 23 -1.01 -2.31 -9.01
N ALA A 24 -0.84 -2.86 -7.81
CA ALA A 24 0.42 -3.47 -7.36
C ALA A 24 0.79 -4.69 -8.21
N VAL A 25 -0.16 -5.56 -8.53
CA VAL A 25 0.06 -6.74 -9.41
C VAL A 25 0.49 -6.30 -10.81
N LYS A 26 -0.14 -5.27 -11.37
CA LYS A 26 0.25 -4.70 -12.68
C LYS A 26 1.67 -4.13 -12.64
N LEU A 27 2.01 -3.38 -11.59
CA LEU A 27 3.36 -2.83 -11.42
C LEU A 27 4.41 -3.94 -11.26
N ALA A 28 4.14 -4.94 -10.42
CA ALA A 28 5.02 -6.08 -10.22
C ALA A 28 5.29 -6.83 -11.54
N LYS A 29 4.23 -7.10 -12.31
CA LYS A 29 4.37 -7.71 -13.63
C LYS A 29 5.20 -6.84 -14.57
N LEU A 30 4.92 -5.54 -14.64
CA LEU A 30 5.66 -4.61 -15.50
C LEU A 30 7.16 -4.57 -15.16
N LEU A 31 7.51 -4.56 -13.86
CA LEU A 31 8.90 -4.57 -13.42
C LEU A 31 9.58 -5.90 -13.75
N ALA A 32 8.90 -7.02 -13.54
CA ALA A 32 9.42 -8.33 -13.94
C ALA A 32 9.67 -8.37 -15.46
N ASP A 33 8.70 -7.98 -16.27
CA ASP A 33 8.80 -7.98 -17.74
C ASP A 33 9.94 -7.08 -18.25
N ARG A 34 10.25 -5.98 -17.55
CA ARG A 34 11.28 -5.01 -17.96
C ARG A 34 12.70 -5.36 -17.54
N ASP A 35 12.88 -6.08 -16.42
CA ASP A 35 14.21 -6.45 -15.94
C ASP A 35 14.21 -7.91 -15.46
N GLU A 36 14.91 -8.77 -16.21
CA GLU A 36 15.06 -10.20 -15.90
C GLU A 36 15.76 -10.47 -14.58
N ARG A 37 16.48 -9.49 -14.03
CA ARG A 37 17.17 -9.62 -12.74
C ARG A 37 16.24 -9.44 -11.56
N LEU A 38 15.01 -8.97 -11.77
CA LEU A 38 14.05 -8.75 -10.69
C LEU A 38 13.20 -9.99 -10.41
N SER A 39 13.05 -10.32 -9.13
CA SER A 39 11.95 -11.14 -8.62
C SER A 39 11.08 -10.27 -7.72
N ILE A 40 9.77 -10.56 -7.68
CA ILE A 40 8.84 -9.78 -6.87
C ILE A 40 8.02 -10.73 -6.00
N THR A 41 7.92 -10.42 -4.71
CA THR A 41 7.01 -11.10 -3.79
C THR A 41 5.97 -10.11 -3.30
N ILE A 42 4.69 -10.38 -3.57
CA ILE A 42 3.58 -9.57 -3.09
C ILE A 42 3.03 -10.21 -1.82
N LEU A 43 3.17 -9.50 -0.70
CA LEU A 43 2.59 -9.88 0.57
C LEU A 43 1.09 -9.59 0.57
N ILE A 44 0.30 -10.55 1.02
CA ILE A 44 -1.15 -10.44 1.14
C ILE A 44 -1.46 -10.40 2.64
N MET A 45 -1.59 -9.19 3.17
CA MET A 45 -2.10 -8.99 4.54
C MET A 45 -3.58 -9.35 4.63
N LYS A 46 -3.98 -9.85 5.79
CA LYS A 46 -5.38 -10.05 6.12
C LYS A 46 -5.85 -8.96 7.08
N LEU A 47 -6.56 -7.99 6.55
CA LEU A 47 -7.38 -7.08 7.37
C LEU A 47 -8.72 -7.75 7.69
N PRO A 48 -9.45 -7.33 8.74
CA PRO A 48 -10.79 -7.84 9.06
C PRO A 48 -11.82 -7.27 8.07
N MET A 49 -11.57 -7.46 6.78
CA MET A 49 -12.35 -6.95 5.67
C MET A 49 -12.81 -8.10 4.80
N GLU A 50 -14.09 -8.10 4.45
CA GLU A 50 -14.64 -9.01 3.45
C GLU A 50 -14.22 -8.52 2.06
N GLY A 51 -13.23 -9.20 1.48
CA GLY A 51 -12.64 -8.85 0.20
C GLY A 51 -12.47 -10.07 -0.70
N LYS A 52 -12.99 -10.00 -1.93
CA LYS A 52 -12.75 -11.01 -2.98
C LYS A 52 -11.36 -10.86 -3.62
N ILE A 53 -10.32 -10.59 -2.83
CA ILE A 53 -8.93 -10.57 -3.33
C ILE A 53 -8.41 -11.99 -3.62
N SER A 54 -9.07 -13.01 -3.08
CA SER A 54 -8.66 -14.41 -3.23
C SER A 54 -8.55 -14.83 -4.70
N SER A 55 -9.43 -14.34 -5.58
CA SER A 55 -9.38 -14.62 -7.03
C SER A 55 -8.17 -13.98 -7.71
N LEU A 56 -7.78 -12.76 -7.32
CA LEU A 56 -6.62 -12.04 -7.85
C LEU A 56 -5.30 -12.72 -7.48
N THR A 57 -5.29 -13.44 -6.36
CA THR A 57 -4.08 -14.05 -5.79
C THR A 57 -4.05 -15.57 -6.00
N LYS A 58 -4.93 -16.14 -6.83
CA LYS A 58 -4.94 -17.59 -7.12
C LYS A 58 -3.71 -18.02 -7.91
N ASN A 59 -3.40 -17.28 -8.96
CA ASN A 59 -2.33 -17.59 -9.88
C ASN A 59 -1.37 -16.40 -9.97
N PRO A 60 -0.06 -16.64 -9.95
CA PRO A 60 0.90 -15.58 -10.16
C PRO A 60 0.75 -14.95 -11.56
N PRO A 61 0.90 -13.62 -11.70
CA PRO A 61 0.75 -12.94 -12.99
C PRO A 61 1.94 -13.13 -13.93
N HIS A 62 3.05 -13.65 -13.40
CA HIS A 62 4.35 -13.79 -14.07
C HIS A 62 5.20 -14.82 -13.29
N SER A 63 6.10 -15.56 -13.95
CA SER A 63 6.90 -16.64 -13.33
C SER A 63 7.84 -16.20 -12.20
N ARG A 64 8.26 -14.93 -12.24
CA ARG A 64 9.10 -14.26 -11.22
C ARG A 64 8.32 -13.39 -10.23
N VAL A 65 6.98 -13.42 -10.28
CA VAL A 65 6.13 -12.74 -9.30
C VAL A 65 5.48 -13.81 -8.44
N ASN A 66 5.52 -13.69 -7.12
CA ASN A 66 4.93 -14.66 -6.19
C ASN A 66 4.02 -13.96 -5.19
N PHE A 67 3.07 -14.72 -4.63
CA PHE A 67 2.17 -14.26 -3.58
C PHE A 67 2.51 -14.98 -2.26
N VAL A 68 2.65 -14.23 -1.16
CA VAL A 68 2.84 -14.78 0.18
C VAL A 68 1.75 -14.23 1.08
N LYS A 69 0.96 -15.12 1.69
CA LYS A 69 -0.09 -14.71 2.63
C LYS A 69 0.52 -14.47 4.01
N VAL A 70 0.23 -13.30 4.57
CA VAL A 70 0.56 -12.94 5.94
C VAL A 70 -0.67 -13.25 6.77
N LEU A 71 -0.64 -14.38 7.48
CA LEU A 71 -1.80 -14.92 8.18
C LEU A 71 -1.70 -14.62 9.68
N PRO A 72 -2.67 -13.88 10.27
CA PRO A 72 -2.78 -13.79 11.72
C PRO A 72 -3.21 -15.13 12.33
N GLN A 73 -2.74 -15.39 13.55
CA GLN A 73 -3.12 -16.60 14.30
C GLN A 73 -4.59 -16.58 14.78
N VAL A 74 -5.22 -15.40 14.83
CA VAL A 74 -6.59 -15.23 15.32
C VAL A 74 -7.50 -14.71 14.20
N GLN A 75 -8.62 -15.40 13.97
CA GLN A 75 -9.65 -14.94 13.04
C GLN A 75 -10.57 -13.96 13.78
N HIS A 76 -10.58 -12.70 13.38
CA HIS A 76 -11.60 -11.73 13.78
C HIS A 76 -12.76 -11.73 12.78
N ASP A 77 -13.96 -11.39 13.25
CA ASP A 77 -15.12 -11.15 12.39
C ASP A 77 -14.78 -10.09 11.34
N SER A 78 -15.08 -10.40 10.07
CA SER A 78 -14.82 -9.48 8.96
C SER A 78 -15.97 -8.48 8.80
N ILE A 79 -15.64 -7.22 8.56
CA ILE A 79 -16.60 -6.20 8.14
C ILE A 79 -16.50 -5.96 6.62
N SER A 80 -17.53 -5.39 6.00
CA SER A 80 -17.47 -5.10 4.56
C SER A 80 -16.40 -4.05 4.23
N THR A 81 -15.91 -4.05 2.98
CA THR A 81 -14.93 -3.05 2.51
C THR A 81 -15.45 -1.62 2.66
N ASP A 82 -16.74 -1.38 2.38
CA ASP A 82 -17.37 -0.06 2.54
C ASP A 82 -17.42 0.39 4.01
N GLN A 83 -17.75 -0.51 4.93
CA GLN A 83 -17.73 -0.22 6.36
C GLN A 83 -16.32 0.13 6.84
N TRP A 84 -15.30 -0.60 6.38
CA TRP A 84 -13.91 -0.31 6.71
C TRP A 84 -13.46 1.07 6.24
N MET A 85 -13.81 1.46 5.01
CA MET A 85 -13.45 2.76 4.44
C MET A 85 -14.14 3.93 5.17
N LYS A 86 -15.23 3.65 5.91
CA LYS A 86 -15.94 4.62 6.75
C LYS A 86 -15.46 4.65 8.19
N LEU A 87 -14.60 3.70 8.60
CA LEU A 87 -14.07 3.70 9.95
C LEU A 87 -13.22 4.95 10.19
N PRO A 88 -13.25 5.49 11.43
CA PRO A 88 -12.29 6.50 11.83
C PRO A 88 -10.87 6.02 11.55
N LYS A 89 -10.00 6.93 11.11
CA LYS A 89 -8.60 6.62 10.81
C LYS A 89 -7.86 6.02 12.00
N ASP A 90 -8.28 6.43 13.19
CA ASP A 90 -7.83 5.91 14.48
C ASP A 90 -8.08 4.41 14.65
N PHE A 91 -8.96 3.79 13.86
CA PHE A 91 -9.19 2.35 13.86
C PHE A 91 -8.41 1.61 12.77
N VAL A 92 -8.20 2.23 11.61
CA VAL A 92 -7.49 1.62 10.48
C VAL A 92 -5.99 1.47 10.79
N ARG A 93 -5.38 2.49 11.40
CA ARG A 93 -3.96 2.46 11.74
C ARG A 93 -3.61 1.35 12.74
N PRO A 94 -4.26 1.21 13.91
CA PRO A 94 -3.97 0.11 14.85
C PRO A 94 -4.13 -1.28 14.24
N ALA A 95 -5.11 -1.46 13.35
CA ALA A 95 -5.28 -2.73 12.67
C ALA A 95 -4.11 -3.07 11.75
N LEU A 96 -3.56 -2.09 11.01
CA LEU A 96 -2.33 -2.28 10.26
C LEU A 96 -1.14 -2.53 11.19
N GLU A 97 -1.00 -1.74 12.25
CA GLU A 97 0.08 -1.91 13.25
C GLU A 97 0.10 -3.32 13.86
N SER A 98 -1.07 -3.91 14.13
CA SER A 98 -1.20 -5.28 14.63
C SER A 98 -0.61 -6.35 13.71
N GLN A 99 -0.39 -6.03 12.43
CA GLN A 99 0.18 -6.96 11.44
C GLN A 99 1.71 -6.87 11.35
N LYS A 100 2.37 -5.92 12.04
CA LYS A 100 3.82 -5.69 11.93
C LYS A 100 4.64 -6.96 12.17
N ASP A 101 4.33 -7.70 13.24
CA ASP A 101 5.06 -8.92 13.60
C ASP A 101 4.94 -9.99 12.52
N LEU A 102 3.73 -10.18 12.01
CA LEU A 102 3.47 -11.16 10.95
C LEU A 102 4.17 -10.79 9.64
N VAL A 103 4.19 -9.49 9.30
CA VAL A 103 4.91 -8.98 8.12
C VAL A 103 6.41 -9.17 8.31
N ARG A 104 6.95 -8.86 9.49
CA ARG A 104 8.37 -9.05 9.82
C ARG A 104 8.78 -10.50 9.67
N ASP A 105 8.02 -11.41 10.26
CA ASP A 105 8.30 -12.84 10.19
C ASP A 105 8.26 -13.35 8.76
N ALA A 106 7.25 -12.94 7.98
CA ALA A 106 7.14 -13.31 6.57
C ALA A 106 8.34 -12.81 5.75
N VAL A 107 8.77 -11.56 5.94
CA VAL A 107 9.95 -11.01 5.23
C VAL A 107 11.24 -11.71 5.67
N ALA A 108 11.41 -11.97 6.97
CA ALA A 108 12.57 -12.68 7.49
C ALA A 108 12.66 -14.12 6.93
N GLU A 109 11.54 -14.82 6.79
CA GLU A 109 11.50 -16.14 6.15
C GLU A 109 11.82 -16.08 4.65
N ILE A 110 11.37 -15.04 3.94
CA ILE A 110 11.76 -14.81 2.54
C ILE A 110 13.28 -14.59 2.43
N MET A 111 13.87 -13.84 3.36
CA MET A 111 15.32 -13.62 3.40
C MET A 111 16.10 -14.93 3.63
N LYS A 112 15.64 -15.78 4.56
CA LYS A 112 16.29 -17.06 4.88
C LYS A 112 16.17 -18.09 3.76
N SER A 113 15.00 -18.17 3.13
CA SER A 113 14.73 -19.15 2.05
C SER A 113 15.42 -18.80 0.73
N SER A 114 15.80 -17.54 0.55
CA SER A 114 16.44 -17.05 -0.67
C SER A 114 17.97 -17.13 -0.63
N SER A 115 18.53 -18.33 -0.73
CA SER A 115 19.99 -18.54 -0.76
C SER A 115 20.72 -17.83 -1.92
N SER A 116 19.98 -17.40 -2.94
CA SER A 116 20.49 -16.76 -4.16
C SER A 116 19.81 -15.44 -4.53
N SER A 117 18.95 -14.88 -3.66
CA SER A 117 18.31 -13.59 -3.93
C SER A 117 18.36 -12.65 -2.74
N LYS A 118 18.85 -11.42 -2.98
CA LYS A 118 18.90 -10.36 -1.98
C LYS A 118 17.64 -9.52 -2.09
N ILE A 119 16.95 -9.27 -0.97
CA ILE A 119 15.89 -8.26 -0.94
C ILE A 119 16.54 -6.88 -1.06
N ALA A 120 16.23 -6.17 -2.15
CA ALA A 120 16.77 -4.84 -2.40
C ALA A 120 15.87 -3.71 -1.91
N ALA A 121 14.57 -3.93 -1.88
CA ALA A 121 13.63 -2.92 -1.43
C ALA A 121 12.30 -3.49 -0.98
N PHE A 122 11.65 -2.75 -0.09
CA PHE A 122 10.27 -2.92 0.30
C PHE A 122 9.42 -1.84 -0.38
N VAL A 123 8.42 -2.23 -1.15
CA VAL A 123 7.51 -1.35 -1.87
C VAL A 123 6.18 -1.38 -1.14
N ILE A 124 5.90 -0.35 -0.35
CA ILE A 124 4.74 -0.31 0.55
C ILE A 124 3.65 0.61 0.01
N ASP A 125 2.40 0.26 0.22
CA ASP A 125 1.28 1.15 -0.06
C ASP A 125 1.34 2.42 0.79
N MET A 126 0.88 3.56 0.27
CA MET A 126 0.80 4.81 1.02
C MET A 126 -0.03 4.72 2.30
N PHE A 127 -0.99 3.81 2.38
CA PHE A 127 -1.76 3.58 3.59
C PHE A 127 -1.07 2.63 4.58
N CYS A 128 0.03 2.00 4.19
CA CYS A 128 0.78 1.03 4.99
C CYS A 128 2.12 1.59 5.48
N THR A 129 2.26 2.91 5.62
CA THR A 129 3.50 3.58 6.06
C THR A 129 3.97 3.18 7.45
N SER A 130 3.08 2.68 8.32
CA SER A 130 3.48 2.06 9.58
C SER A 130 4.48 0.91 9.40
N MET A 131 4.47 0.24 8.25
CA MET A 131 5.34 -0.90 7.95
C MET A 131 6.76 -0.47 7.56
N MET A 132 7.02 0.83 7.43
CA MET A 132 8.39 1.36 7.28
C MET A 132 9.27 0.96 8.45
N ASP A 133 8.72 0.91 9.67
CA ASP A 133 9.46 0.49 10.87
C ASP A 133 10.00 -0.94 10.71
N VAL A 134 9.16 -1.86 10.20
CA VAL A 134 9.56 -3.25 9.92
C VAL A 134 10.68 -3.30 8.88
N ALA A 135 10.60 -2.47 7.82
CA ALA A 135 11.65 -2.37 6.81
C ALA A 135 12.97 -1.89 7.41
N ASN A 136 12.90 -0.85 8.25
CA ASN A 136 14.05 -0.23 8.90
C ASN A 136 14.75 -1.22 9.85
N GLU A 137 13.99 -1.97 10.64
CA GLU A 137 14.51 -3.01 11.53
C GLU A 137 15.25 -4.11 10.75
N LEU A 138 14.78 -4.44 9.54
CA LEU A 138 15.41 -5.43 8.66
C LEU A 138 16.52 -4.84 7.77
N GLY A 139 16.78 -3.53 7.85
CA GLY A 139 17.79 -2.83 7.04
C GLY A 139 17.44 -2.76 5.55
N ILE A 140 16.15 -2.79 5.20
CA ILE A 140 15.67 -2.82 3.81
C ILE A 140 15.19 -1.41 3.40
N PRO A 141 15.71 -0.83 2.29
CA PRO A 141 15.21 0.43 1.76
C PRO A 141 13.72 0.38 1.42
N THR A 142 12.99 1.44 1.72
CA THR A 142 11.54 1.51 1.44
C THR A 142 11.20 2.49 0.32
N TYR A 143 10.29 2.08 -0.56
CA TYR A 143 9.64 2.92 -1.57
C TYR A 143 8.14 2.94 -1.31
N VAL A 144 7.54 4.13 -1.39
CA VAL A 144 6.09 4.28 -1.25
C VAL A 144 5.44 4.16 -2.63
N PHE A 145 4.49 3.24 -2.75
CA PHE A 145 3.64 3.02 -3.90
C PHE A 145 2.33 3.79 -3.75
N LEU A 146 2.02 4.62 -4.76
CA LEU A 146 0.82 5.44 -4.82
C LEU A 146 -0.12 4.89 -5.90
N PRO A 147 -1.13 4.07 -5.55
CA PRO A 147 -2.12 3.54 -6.50
C PRO A 147 -3.23 4.56 -6.82
N ILE A 148 -2.90 5.86 -6.80
CA ILE A 148 -3.81 6.98 -7.03
C ILE A 148 -3.18 7.98 -8.00
N GLY A 149 -4.02 8.81 -8.64
CA GLY A 149 -3.55 9.83 -9.57
C GLY A 149 -2.80 10.97 -8.87
N LEU A 150 -1.81 11.55 -9.55
CA LEU A 150 -1.02 12.68 -9.03
C LEU A 150 -1.88 13.89 -8.62
N ALA A 151 -2.99 14.16 -9.33
CA ALA A 151 -3.91 15.23 -8.95
C ALA A 151 -4.51 15.00 -7.55
N ALA A 152 -4.92 13.77 -7.24
CA ALA A 152 -5.43 13.42 -5.91
C ALA A 152 -4.34 13.56 -4.83
N VAL A 153 -3.09 13.19 -5.13
CA VAL A 153 -1.94 13.43 -4.23
C VAL A 153 -1.73 14.92 -4.00
N GLY A 154 -1.75 15.73 -5.06
CA GLY A 154 -1.61 17.18 -4.96
C GLY A 154 -2.72 17.82 -4.13
N LEU A 155 -3.96 17.33 -4.26
CA LEU A 155 -5.08 17.74 -3.40
C LEU A 155 -4.82 17.40 -1.93
N MET A 156 -4.43 16.15 -1.63
CA MET A 156 -4.16 15.74 -0.25
C MET A 156 -3.04 16.56 0.39
N LEU A 157 -1.94 16.81 -0.32
CA LEU A 157 -0.83 17.62 0.17
C LEU A 157 -1.24 19.08 0.38
N HIS A 158 -2.06 19.62 -0.52
CA HIS A 158 -2.59 20.97 -0.37
C HIS A 158 -3.49 21.10 0.87
N LEU A 159 -4.43 20.17 1.05
CA LEU A 159 -5.29 20.13 2.24
C LEU A 159 -4.47 19.97 3.52
N GLN A 160 -3.42 19.15 3.49
CA GLN A 160 -2.52 19.01 4.63
C GLN A 160 -1.82 20.34 4.97
N SER A 161 -1.29 21.06 3.98
CA SER A 161 -0.66 22.38 4.21
C SER A 161 -1.66 23.41 4.76
N LEU A 162 -2.91 23.44 4.28
CA LEU A 162 -3.94 24.31 4.84
C LEU A 162 -4.19 24.04 6.33
N ARG A 163 -4.16 22.78 6.77
CA ARG A 163 -4.32 22.44 8.18
C ARG A 163 -3.04 22.71 8.98
N ASP A 164 -1.91 22.22 8.51
CA ASP A 164 -0.66 22.16 9.29
C ASP A 164 0.07 23.51 9.32
N ASP A 165 0.05 24.27 8.22
CA ASP A 165 0.75 25.56 8.08
C ASP A 165 -0.17 26.77 8.28
N HIS A 166 -1.46 26.60 7.99
CA HIS A 166 -2.45 27.69 8.04
C HIS A 166 -3.53 27.52 9.11
N ASN A 167 -3.48 26.44 9.90
CA ASN A 167 -4.43 26.14 10.98
C ASN A 167 -5.91 26.20 10.56
N MET A 168 -6.22 25.91 9.29
CA MET A 168 -7.60 25.92 8.80
C MET A 168 -8.36 24.69 9.29
N ASP A 169 -9.60 24.90 9.75
CA ASP A 169 -10.51 23.81 10.05
C ASP A 169 -11.18 23.31 8.75
N LEU A 170 -10.64 22.23 8.20
CA LEU A 170 -11.17 21.61 6.98
C LEU A 170 -12.58 21.03 7.15
N THR A 171 -13.12 20.94 8.37
CA THR A 171 -14.51 20.51 8.57
C THR A 171 -15.50 21.57 8.07
N GLU A 172 -15.10 22.84 7.97
CA GLU A 172 -15.91 23.90 7.36
C GLU A 172 -16.23 23.63 5.89
N TYR A 173 -15.38 22.85 5.21
CA TYR A 173 -15.61 22.44 3.83
C TYR A 173 -16.70 21.38 3.69
N LYS A 174 -17.02 20.65 4.78
CA LYS A 174 -18.02 19.58 4.78
C LYS A 174 -19.41 20.18 4.56
N ASN A 175 -19.98 19.89 3.38
CA ASN A 175 -21.27 20.42 2.91
C ASN A 175 -21.25 21.91 2.47
N SER A 176 -20.07 22.46 2.18
CA SER A 176 -19.96 23.78 1.55
C SER A 176 -19.92 23.65 0.02
N ASP A 177 -20.42 24.68 -0.67
CA ASP A 177 -20.24 24.87 -2.13
C ASP A 177 -18.91 25.59 -2.45
N ALA A 178 -17.99 25.65 -1.48
CA ALA A 178 -16.69 26.27 -1.68
C ALA A 178 -15.89 25.50 -2.75
N GLU A 179 -15.02 26.21 -3.45
CA GLU A 179 -14.05 25.61 -4.35
C GLU A 179 -12.64 26.04 -3.91
N ILE A 180 -11.69 25.11 -3.97
CA ILE A 180 -10.29 25.40 -3.64
C ILE A 180 -9.42 25.36 -4.88
N CYS A 181 -8.48 26.30 -4.95
CA CYS A 181 -7.48 26.37 -6.00
C CYS A 181 -6.27 25.53 -5.61
N VAL A 182 -6.12 24.35 -6.21
CA VAL A 182 -5.00 23.44 -5.99
C VAL A 182 -4.09 23.46 -7.20
N SER A 183 -2.78 23.65 -7.01
CA SER A 183 -1.81 23.73 -8.11
C SER A 183 -1.79 22.51 -9.04
N ALA A 184 -2.21 21.35 -8.54
CA ALA A 184 -2.32 20.11 -9.30
C ALA A 184 -3.57 20.05 -10.21
N PHE A 185 -4.46 21.05 -10.16
CA PHE A 185 -5.67 21.13 -10.97
C PHE A 185 -5.71 22.44 -11.76
N THR A 186 -6.16 22.37 -13.00
CA THR A 186 -6.32 23.54 -13.86
C THR A 186 -7.58 24.35 -13.55
N LYS A 187 -8.53 23.75 -12.83
CA LYS A 187 -9.78 24.36 -12.39
C LYS A 187 -9.91 24.20 -10.88
N PRO A 188 -10.63 25.11 -10.20
CA PRO A 188 -10.99 24.94 -8.80
C PRO A 188 -11.69 23.59 -8.56
N VAL A 189 -11.44 22.99 -7.39
CA VAL A 189 -12.00 21.70 -6.99
C VAL A 189 -13.13 21.93 -5.98
N PRO A 190 -14.35 21.42 -6.20
CA PRO A 190 -15.44 21.55 -5.25
C PRO A 190 -15.17 20.85 -3.92
N CYS A 191 -15.46 21.55 -2.82
CA CYS A 191 -15.21 21.11 -1.46
C CYS A 191 -16.14 19.99 -0.97
N CYS A 192 -17.34 19.91 -1.54
CA CYS A 192 -18.37 18.94 -1.16
C CYS A 192 -17.95 17.46 -1.34
N GLY A 193 -16.93 17.17 -2.17
CA GLY A 193 -16.37 15.83 -2.38
C GLY A 193 -15.09 15.51 -1.59
N MET A 194 -14.58 16.44 -0.76
CA MET A 194 -13.21 16.34 -0.21
C MET A 194 -13.08 15.50 1.06
N ALA A 195 -14.20 15.08 1.67
CA ALA A 195 -14.17 14.29 2.92
C ALA A 195 -13.39 12.96 2.80
N ALA A 196 -13.19 12.44 1.59
CA ALA A 196 -12.38 11.25 1.32
C ALA A 196 -10.86 11.50 1.36
N PHE A 197 -10.42 12.77 1.33
CA PHE A 197 -8.99 13.16 1.19
C PHE A 197 -8.41 13.88 2.39
N SER A 198 -9.23 14.30 3.37
CA SER A 198 -8.74 14.95 4.59
C SER A 198 -7.91 13.95 5.40
N ILE A 199 -6.57 14.07 5.38
CA ILE A 199 -5.59 13.19 6.07
C ILE A 199 -5.80 13.17 7.58
#